data_AF-A0A4U1EXB7-F1
#
_entry.id   AF-A0A4U1EXB7-F1
#
_cell.length_a   1.000
_cell.length_b   1.000
_cell.length_c   1.000
_cell.angle_alpha   90.00
_cell.angle_beta   90.00
_cell.angle_gamma   90.00
#
_symmetry.space_group_name_H-M   'P 1'
#
loop_
_entity.id
_entity.type
_entity.pdbx_description
1 polymer ?
#
loop_
_entity_poly.entity_id
_entity_poly.type
_entity_poly.pdbx_seq_one_letter_code
_entity_poly.pdbx_strand_id
1 'polypeptide(L)'
;KNDEYLFTVVAEERDSLLLGLRYSPTQLHFLFLREDGARAWQTRVSFRGPALTDGQWHTLVLAVSEGSFSLTRDCGLPVDIMADMPFPATLSVQGARFFIGSRRRTKGQFTGLVRQLVLLPGSDATLRLCPCRNPELALLSIPPILRGLTGKPEDSEVLKYPYETDMKVTLESRPPCTKAEDAQFWFDAGRKGLYLCVGSEWVSVLAGEASVLGSINWVSVSLSQAKERLEYVEEHQSLFTNSETLGIEVFVIPGAGLFIFLAVANFEPNEKGQEFSVIYKWSQRRRRFTPYQRVLTHGARDWEAFEVSGEHFLAVANHREGSDHNIYSVIYKWSPGARLFEANQTVATSGACDWEFFMVGPYAFLAVANAFNGTSTQLQSHLYVRLGGSFQLFQSFL
;
A
#
# COMPACT_ATOMS: atom_id res chain seq x y z
N LYS A 1 17.79 38.77 10.42
CA LYS A 1 17.97 37.46 9.75
C LYS A 1 17.22 36.44 10.58
N ASN A 2 16.12 35.91 10.05
CA ASN A 2 15.21 35.05 10.80
C ASN A 2 15.66 33.61 10.61
N ASP A 3 16.39 33.07 11.59
CA ASP A 3 16.72 31.65 11.60
C ASP A 3 15.45 30.87 12.00
N GLU A 4 14.93 30.07 11.08
CA GLU A 4 13.76 29.21 11.28
C GLU A 4 14.17 27.73 11.30
N TYR A 5 13.48 26.94 12.10
CA TYR A 5 13.79 25.54 12.31
C TYR A 5 12.54 24.70 12.04
N LEU A 6 12.67 23.72 11.14
CA LEU A 6 11.63 22.70 10.93
C LEU A 6 11.53 21.77 12.13
N PHE A 7 12.68 21.45 12.73
CA PHE A 7 12.78 20.52 13.84
C PHE A 7 13.98 20.90 14.73
N THR A 8 13.80 20.87 16.05
CA THR A 8 14.90 20.96 17.00
C THR A 8 14.71 20.00 18.17
N VAL A 9 15.83 19.51 18.69
CA VAL A 9 15.93 18.74 19.92
C VAL A 9 16.82 19.50 20.87
N VAL A 10 16.30 19.82 22.05
CA VAL A 10 16.97 20.66 23.05
C VAL A 10 17.06 19.89 24.36
N ALA A 11 18.24 19.79 24.96
CA ALA A 11 18.39 19.21 26.30
C ALA A 11 17.67 20.08 27.33
N GLU A 12 16.85 19.49 28.18
CA GLU A 12 15.99 20.22 29.14
C GLU A 12 16.81 20.93 30.23
N GLU A 13 17.82 20.26 30.79
CA GLU A 13 18.62 20.80 31.90
C GLU A 13 19.59 21.90 31.48
N ARG A 14 20.21 21.74 30.31
CA ARG A 14 21.29 22.63 29.82
C ARG A 14 20.82 23.63 28.79
N ASP A 15 19.58 23.47 28.32
CA ASP A 15 19.01 24.31 27.29
C ASP A 15 19.97 24.41 26.07
N SER A 16 20.60 23.29 25.70
CA SER A 16 21.54 23.19 24.59
C SER A 16 20.89 22.53 23.38
N LEU A 17 21.19 23.00 22.16
CA LEU A 17 20.68 22.38 20.93
C LEU A 17 21.43 21.08 20.65
N LEU A 18 20.73 19.95 20.77
CA LEU A 18 21.25 18.62 20.46
C LEU A 18 21.19 18.34 18.96
N LEU A 19 20.03 18.58 18.35
CA LEU A 19 19.78 18.44 16.92
C LEU A 19 18.96 19.62 16.42
N GLY A 20 19.19 20.06 15.19
CA GLY A 20 18.40 21.11 14.57
C GLY A 20 18.40 21.04 13.06
N LEU A 21 17.22 21.02 12.45
CA LEU A 21 17.06 21.21 11.01
C LEU A 21 16.63 22.66 10.76
N ARG A 22 17.62 23.50 10.48
CA ARG A 22 17.44 24.92 10.25
C ARG A 22 17.26 25.21 8.77
N TYR A 23 16.27 26.01 8.43
CA TYR A 23 15.95 26.38 7.07
C TYR A 23 16.27 27.86 6.80
N SER A 24 16.64 28.16 5.55
CA SER A 24 16.76 29.50 4.98
C SER A 24 16.37 29.46 3.50
N PRO A 25 16.00 30.58 2.86
CA PRO A 25 15.51 30.60 1.47
C PRO A 25 16.36 29.84 0.44
N THR A 26 17.66 29.70 0.68
CA THR A 26 18.61 29.09 -0.26
C THR A 26 19.35 27.88 0.29
N GLN A 27 19.22 27.58 1.58
CA GLN A 27 19.98 26.53 2.26
C GLN A 27 19.18 25.83 3.36
N LEU A 28 19.36 24.52 3.46
CA LEU A 28 18.94 23.72 4.61
C LEU A 28 20.19 23.30 5.39
N HIS A 29 20.17 23.51 6.69
CA HIS A 29 21.28 23.20 7.58
C HIS A 29 20.86 22.15 8.59
N PHE A 30 21.60 21.04 8.60
CA PHE A 30 21.51 20.08 9.69
C PHE A 30 22.57 20.41 10.74
N LEU A 31 22.13 20.64 11.96
CA LEU A 31 22.93 20.98 13.12
C LEU A 31 22.88 19.82 14.10
N PHE A 32 24.03 19.43 14.64
CA PHE A 32 24.10 18.44 15.70
C PHE A 32 25.20 18.79 16.72
N LEU A 33 24.95 18.44 17.97
CA LEU A 33 25.92 18.54 19.05
C LEU A 33 26.92 17.40 18.92
N ARG A 34 28.20 17.71 19.05
CA ARG A 34 29.26 16.74 19.28
C ARG A 34 29.90 17.01 20.62
N GLU A 35 30.17 15.94 21.34
CA GLU A 35 30.93 15.96 22.59
C GLU A 35 32.18 15.11 22.42
N ASP A 36 33.33 15.66 22.83
CA ASP A 36 34.61 14.95 22.91
C ASP A 36 35.22 15.22 24.28
N GLY A 37 35.07 14.24 25.19
CA GLY A 37 35.43 14.38 26.60
C GLY A 37 34.70 15.54 27.27
N ALA A 38 35.44 16.60 27.62
CA ALA A 38 34.90 17.78 28.32
C ALA A 38 34.46 18.92 27.37
N ARG A 39 34.62 18.78 26.05
CA ARG A 39 34.28 19.84 25.07
C ARG A 39 33.05 19.45 24.27
N ALA A 40 32.07 20.35 24.24
CA ALA A 40 30.88 20.23 23.41
C ALA A 40 30.86 21.38 22.39
N TRP A 41 30.63 21.08 21.11
CA TRP A 41 30.46 22.10 20.08
C TRP A 41 29.42 21.66 19.06
N GLN A 42 28.89 22.65 18.34
CA GLN A 42 27.88 22.44 17.32
C GLN A 42 28.54 22.24 15.95
N THR A 43 28.18 21.15 15.27
CA THR A 43 28.56 20.90 13.87
C THR A 43 27.39 21.25 12.95
N ARG A 44 27.71 21.74 11.74
CA ARG A 44 26.73 22.17 10.74
C ARG A 44 27.04 21.56 9.37
N VAL A 45 26.09 20.82 8.83
CA VAL A 45 26.07 20.35 7.44
C VAL A 45 25.09 21.22 6.66
N SER A 46 25.49 21.71 5.48
CA SER A 46 24.69 22.68 4.71
C SER A 46 24.44 22.18 3.30
N PHE A 47 23.16 22.00 2.96
CA PHE A 47 22.70 21.65 1.62
C PHE A 47 22.29 22.92 0.87
N ARG A 48 22.83 23.13 -0.33
CA ARG A 48 22.40 24.23 -1.23
C ARG A 48 21.18 23.77 -2.05
N GLY A 49 20.23 24.69 -2.28
CA GLY A 49 19.13 24.45 -3.24
C GLY A 49 17.73 24.03 -2.73
N PRO A 50 17.34 24.13 -1.46
CA PRO A 50 15.95 23.93 -1.08
C PRO A 50 15.21 25.27 -1.18
N ALA A 51 14.76 25.64 -2.38
CA ALA A 51 13.77 26.71 -2.53
C ALA A 51 12.43 26.20 -1.97
N LEU A 52 12.24 26.29 -0.65
CA LEU A 52 11.01 25.89 0.07
C LEU A 52 10.07 27.07 0.34
N THR A 53 10.43 28.26 -0.13
CA THR A 53 9.67 29.50 0.05
C THR A 53 8.86 29.86 -1.20
N ASP A 54 8.55 28.89 -2.06
CA ASP A 54 7.72 29.09 -3.26
C ASP A 54 6.21 29.04 -2.96
N GLY A 55 5.84 28.81 -1.70
CA GLY A 55 4.44 28.71 -1.26
C GLY A 55 3.78 27.37 -1.58
N GLN A 56 4.55 26.38 -2.04
CA GLN A 56 4.08 25.02 -2.29
C GLN A 56 4.41 24.09 -1.11
N TRP A 57 3.73 22.95 -1.09
CA TRP A 57 4.05 21.86 -0.17
C TRP A 57 5.26 21.09 -0.69
N HIS A 58 6.20 20.79 0.22
CA HIS A 58 7.39 19.99 -0.10
C HIS A 58 7.51 18.77 0.80
N THR A 59 8.08 17.71 0.23
CA THR A 59 8.54 16.53 0.98
C THR A 59 10.05 16.60 1.14
N LEU A 60 10.53 16.53 2.38
CA LEU A 60 11.96 16.51 2.68
C LEU A 60 12.31 15.23 3.43
N VAL A 61 13.32 14.53 2.95
CA VAL A 61 13.90 13.38 3.62
C VAL A 61 15.37 13.64 3.87
N LEU A 62 15.78 13.69 5.14
CA LEU A 62 17.17 13.76 5.55
C LEU A 62 17.57 12.41 6.15
N ALA A 63 18.40 11.65 5.44
CA ALA A 63 19.01 10.43 5.97
C ALA A 63 20.41 10.75 6.50
N VAL A 64 20.68 10.31 7.72
CA VAL A 64 21.94 10.56 8.42
C VAL A 64 22.58 9.23 8.77
N SER A 65 23.83 9.04 8.34
CA SER A 65 24.68 7.91 8.73
C SER A 65 25.95 8.41 9.43
N GLU A 66 26.80 7.51 9.89
CA GLU A 66 28.09 7.88 10.49
C GLU A 66 28.95 8.69 9.50
N GLY A 67 29.00 8.28 8.23
CA GLY A 67 29.90 8.86 7.23
C GLY A 67 29.25 9.71 6.13
N SER A 68 27.92 9.85 6.11
CA SER A 68 27.22 10.58 5.05
C SER A 68 25.91 11.21 5.51
N PHE A 69 25.55 12.31 4.84
CA PHE A 69 24.28 12.98 4.99
C PHE A 69 23.62 13.08 3.62
N SER A 70 22.42 12.53 3.48
CA SER A 70 21.67 12.52 2.23
C SER A 70 20.39 13.33 2.37
N LEU A 71 20.19 14.31 1.50
CA LEU A 71 18.96 15.11 1.46
C LEU A 71 18.20 14.85 0.16
N THR A 72 17.01 14.31 0.28
CA THR A 72 16.05 14.16 -0.81
C THR A 72 14.95 15.21 -0.68
N ARG A 73 14.71 15.96 -1.75
CA ARG A 73 13.60 16.92 -1.87
C ARG A 73 12.60 16.41 -2.89
N ASP A 74 11.32 16.48 -2.56
CA ASP A 74 10.18 16.17 -3.42
C ASP A 74 10.35 14.84 -4.16
N CYS A 75 10.95 13.86 -3.47
CA CYS A 75 11.21 12.51 -3.96
C CYS A 75 12.12 12.42 -5.20
N GLY A 76 12.86 13.50 -5.50
CA GLY A 76 13.86 13.56 -6.55
C GLY A 76 15.15 12.81 -6.21
N LEU A 77 16.22 13.14 -6.93
CA LEU A 77 17.54 12.57 -6.65
C LEU A 77 18.11 13.12 -5.34
N PRO A 78 18.66 12.25 -4.47
CA PRO A 78 19.30 12.68 -3.24
C PRO A 78 20.56 13.51 -3.52
N VAL A 79 20.80 14.51 -2.67
CA VAL A 79 22.07 15.23 -2.60
C VAL A 79 22.85 14.65 -1.43
N ASP A 80 23.92 13.94 -1.73
CA ASP A 80 24.80 13.31 -0.74
C ASP A 80 25.98 14.23 -0.39
N ILE A 81 26.23 14.37 0.91
CA ILE A 81 27.43 15.00 1.46
C ILE A 81 28.19 13.94 2.24
N MET A 82 29.40 13.62 1.79
CA MET A 82 30.31 12.78 2.57
C MET A 82 30.83 13.58 3.77
N ALA A 83 30.79 12.95 4.93
CA ALA A 83 31.09 13.61 6.19
C ALA A 83 32.60 13.71 6.40
N ASP A 84 33.17 14.91 6.27
CA ASP A 84 34.51 15.20 6.82
C ASP A 84 34.51 15.03 8.35
N MET A 85 33.35 15.21 8.96
CA MET A 85 33.10 15.09 10.39
C MET A 85 31.89 14.17 10.63
N PRO A 86 32.08 12.95 11.19
CA PRO A 86 31.03 11.94 11.27
C PRO A 86 29.87 12.28 12.21
N PHE A 87 28.67 11.76 11.96
CA PHE A 87 27.59 11.90 12.94
C PHE A 87 27.93 11.07 14.21
N PRO A 88 27.77 11.61 15.43
CA PRO A 88 28.17 10.92 16.66
C PRO A 88 27.32 9.66 16.90
N ALA A 89 27.98 8.56 17.26
CA ALA A 89 27.32 7.29 17.57
C ALA A 89 26.53 7.30 18.90
N THR A 90 26.80 8.26 19.79
CA THR A 90 26.35 8.25 21.19
C THR A 90 25.49 9.46 21.60
N LEU A 91 24.86 10.15 20.65
CA LEU A 91 24.01 11.30 20.97
C LEU A 91 22.75 10.87 21.74
N SER A 92 22.70 11.17 23.04
CA SER A 92 21.52 10.92 23.87
C SER A 92 20.48 12.02 23.69
N VAL A 93 19.21 11.62 23.55
CA VAL A 93 18.04 12.51 23.57
C VAL A 93 17.19 12.33 24.84
N GLN A 94 17.76 11.66 25.85
CA GLN A 94 17.09 11.49 27.15
C GLN A 94 16.95 12.87 27.83
N GLY A 95 15.75 13.17 28.34
CA GLY A 95 15.47 14.47 28.95
C GLY A 95 15.55 15.63 27.94
N ALA A 96 15.17 15.39 26.68
CA ALA A 96 15.14 16.42 25.65
C ALA A 96 13.72 16.87 25.32
N ARG A 97 13.58 18.16 25.01
CA ARG A 97 12.39 18.79 24.45
C ARG A 97 12.49 18.86 22.94
N PHE A 98 11.41 18.48 22.26
CA PHE A 98 11.30 18.52 20.82
C PHE A 98 10.45 19.72 20.41
N PHE A 99 10.94 20.53 19.47
CA PHE A 99 10.17 21.60 18.87
C PHE A 99 10.05 21.36 17.38
N ILE A 100 8.82 21.43 16.86
CA ILE A 100 8.50 21.29 15.44
C ILE A 100 8.03 22.66 14.97
N GLY A 101 8.70 23.23 13.97
CA GLY A 101 8.39 24.57 13.46
C GLY A 101 8.62 25.69 14.50
N SER A 102 9.83 26.24 14.58
CA SER A 102 10.13 27.34 15.50
C SER A 102 11.02 28.44 14.90
N ARG A 103 10.92 29.68 15.42
CA ARG A 103 11.78 30.81 15.05
C ARG A 103 12.45 31.40 16.29
N ARG A 104 13.53 30.74 16.73
CA ARG A 104 14.37 31.08 17.91
C ARG A 104 13.57 31.19 19.22
N ARG A 105 14.20 30.85 20.35
CA ARG A 105 13.55 30.58 21.65
C ARG A 105 12.56 31.61 22.24
N THR A 106 12.37 32.80 21.68
CA THR A 106 11.57 33.83 22.35
C THR A 106 10.69 34.74 21.49
N LYS A 107 10.70 34.69 20.13
CA LYS A 107 9.98 35.73 19.35
C LYS A 107 9.40 35.32 17.98
N GLY A 108 9.06 34.06 17.73
CA GLY A 108 8.26 33.76 16.54
C GLY A 108 7.92 32.29 16.31
N GLN A 109 6.79 32.09 15.64
CA GLN A 109 6.39 30.81 15.07
C GLN A 109 7.10 30.59 13.73
N PHE A 110 7.21 29.33 13.31
CA PHE A 110 7.60 29.00 11.94
C PHE A 110 6.62 29.62 10.97
N THR A 111 7.12 30.21 9.89
CA THR A 111 6.27 30.98 8.97
C THR A 111 5.53 30.11 7.95
N GLY A 112 5.81 28.81 7.91
CA GLY A 112 5.13 27.84 7.05
C GLY A 112 4.25 26.85 7.80
N LEU A 113 3.73 25.86 7.06
CA LEU A 113 2.94 24.75 7.61
C LEU A 113 3.77 23.47 7.59
N VAL A 114 3.70 22.69 8.67
CA VAL A 114 4.26 21.33 8.73
C VAL A 114 3.11 20.34 8.87
N ARG A 115 2.86 19.53 7.83
CA ARG A 115 1.78 18.53 7.85
C ARG A 115 2.18 17.27 8.62
N GLN A 116 3.41 16.82 8.40
CA GLN A 116 3.88 15.51 8.84
C GLN A 116 5.36 15.58 9.12
N LEU A 117 5.77 15.05 10.27
CA LEU A 117 7.16 14.81 10.62
C LEU A 117 7.30 13.32 10.96
N VAL A 118 8.23 12.64 10.30
CA VAL A 118 8.53 11.23 10.57
C VAL A 118 10.00 11.13 10.98
N LEU A 119 10.24 10.57 12.17
CA LEU A 119 11.58 10.32 12.70
C LEU A 119 11.78 8.81 12.81
N LEU A 120 12.77 8.27 12.08
CA LEU A 120 13.08 6.84 12.05
C LEU A 120 14.52 6.58 12.50
N PRO A 121 14.75 6.24 13.77
CA PRO A 121 16.08 5.86 14.21
C PRO A 121 16.52 4.56 13.50
N GLY A 122 17.75 4.54 12.99
CA GLY A 122 18.36 3.35 12.38
C GLY A 122 17.81 2.97 11.00
N SER A 123 17.04 3.84 10.33
CA SER A 123 16.45 3.54 9.02
C SER A 123 16.33 4.80 8.15
N ASP A 124 16.50 4.63 6.84
CA ASP A 124 16.23 5.67 5.85
C ASP A 124 14.71 5.73 5.58
N ALA A 125 14.12 6.89 5.82
CA ALA A 125 12.69 7.14 5.60
C ALA A 125 12.33 7.33 4.12
N THR A 126 13.30 7.37 3.20
CA THR A 126 13.08 7.70 1.78
C THR A 126 12.04 6.79 1.15
N LEU A 127 12.12 5.47 1.35
CA LEU A 127 11.15 4.54 0.77
C LEU A 127 9.74 4.66 1.39
N ARG A 128 9.61 5.25 2.59
CA ARG A 128 8.31 5.46 3.26
C ARG A 128 7.67 6.80 2.91
N LEU A 129 8.48 7.85 2.75
CA LEU A 129 8.00 9.21 2.46
C LEU A 129 8.00 9.52 0.95
N CYS A 130 8.83 8.80 0.20
CA CYS A 130 8.99 8.91 -1.24
C CYS A 130 8.90 7.55 -1.92
N PRO A 131 7.72 6.89 -1.84
CA PRO A 131 7.47 5.64 -2.55
C PRO A 131 7.63 5.78 -4.06
N CYS A 132 7.24 6.94 -4.63
CA CYS A 132 7.39 7.27 -6.03
C CYS A 132 8.39 8.43 -6.22
N ARG A 133 9.21 8.36 -7.27
CA ARG A 133 10.15 9.45 -7.63
C ARG A 133 9.52 10.61 -8.39
N ASN A 134 8.19 10.56 -8.63
CA ASN A 134 7.48 11.63 -9.31
C ASN A 134 6.96 12.66 -8.30
N PRO A 135 7.53 13.89 -8.26
CA PRO A 135 7.13 14.93 -7.31
C PRO A 135 5.65 15.33 -7.43
N GLU A 136 5.05 15.26 -8.62
CA GLU A 136 3.64 15.62 -8.86
C GLU A 136 2.67 14.68 -8.13
N LEU A 137 3.05 13.41 -7.95
CA LEU A 137 2.22 12.42 -7.26
C LEU A 137 2.29 12.58 -5.73
N ALA A 138 3.37 13.14 -5.20
CA ALA A 138 3.50 13.41 -3.77
C ALA A 138 2.43 14.42 -3.29
N LEU A 139 2.00 15.36 -4.15
CA LEU A 139 0.92 16.32 -3.87
C LEU A 139 -0.47 15.65 -3.69
N LEU A 140 -0.68 14.45 -4.24
CA LEU A 140 -1.93 13.70 -4.06
C LEU A 140 -2.09 13.16 -2.63
N SER A 141 -0.97 13.00 -1.90
CA SER A 141 -1.01 12.63 -0.48
C SER A 141 -1.55 13.74 0.42
N ILE A 142 -1.61 14.98 -0.09
CA ILE A 142 -2.06 16.17 0.64
C ILE A 142 -3.58 16.28 0.51
N PRO A 143 -4.33 16.15 1.62
CA PRO A 143 -5.78 16.33 1.64
C PRO A 143 -6.19 17.62 0.94
N PRO A 144 -7.22 17.60 0.06
CA PRO A 144 -7.67 18.79 -0.66
C PRO A 144 -7.95 19.99 0.24
N ILE A 145 -8.43 19.76 1.47
CA ILE A 145 -8.69 20.81 2.46
C ILE A 145 -7.42 21.58 2.90
N LEU A 146 -6.24 20.96 2.81
CA LEU A 146 -4.95 21.60 3.14
C LEU A 146 -4.31 22.31 1.95
N ARG A 147 -4.90 22.21 0.75
CA ARG A 147 -4.40 22.90 -0.46
C ARG A 147 -4.78 24.40 -0.48
N GLY A 148 -5.71 24.83 0.37
CA GLY A 148 -6.23 26.21 0.41
C GLY A 148 -5.74 27.10 1.56
N LEU A 149 -4.84 26.63 2.44
CA LEU A 149 -4.39 27.38 3.63
C LEU A 149 -3.20 28.31 3.34
N THR A 150 -3.21 29.01 2.21
CA THR A 150 -2.16 29.95 1.80
C THR A 150 -2.51 31.39 2.19
N GLY A 151 -2.64 31.67 3.49
CA GLY A 151 -2.90 33.01 4.01
C GLY A 151 -1.92 33.40 5.12
N LYS A 152 -1.27 34.56 5.01
CA LYS A 152 -0.59 35.17 6.16
C LYS A 152 -1.65 35.64 7.16
N PRO A 153 -1.50 35.39 8.47
CA PRO A 153 -2.32 36.07 9.46
C PRO A 153 -2.06 37.57 9.37
N GLU A 154 -3.12 38.38 9.38
CA GLU A 154 -2.99 39.84 9.43
C GLU A 154 -2.28 40.24 10.73
N ASP A 155 -1.23 41.06 10.58
CA ASP A 155 -0.45 41.62 11.68
C ASP A 155 -1.32 42.60 12.47
N SER A 156 -2.05 42.13 13.48
CA SER A 156 -2.37 42.88 14.70
C SER A 156 -3.33 42.11 15.59
N GLU A 157 -2.81 41.22 16.44
CA GLU A 157 -3.35 41.01 17.78
C GLU A 157 -2.32 40.24 18.63
N VAL A 158 -1.94 40.87 19.75
CA VAL A 158 -1.12 40.24 20.78
C VAL A 158 -2.03 39.31 21.59
N LEU A 159 -1.62 38.03 21.73
CA LEU A 159 -1.93 37.03 22.77
C LEU A 159 -2.35 35.67 22.15
N LYS A 160 -1.48 34.65 22.27
CA LYS A 160 -1.67 33.25 21.86
C LYS A 160 -2.18 33.06 20.42
N TYR A 161 -1.26 32.76 19.52
CA TYR A 161 -1.60 32.30 18.18
C TYR A 161 -2.43 31.00 18.26
N PRO A 162 -3.54 30.87 17.50
CA PRO A 162 -4.50 29.75 17.62
C PRO A 162 -3.96 28.37 17.18
N TYR A 163 -2.67 28.27 16.85
CA TYR A 163 -2.02 27.06 16.34
C TYR A 163 -0.86 26.59 17.23
N GLU A 164 -0.59 27.30 18.33
CA GLU A 164 0.35 26.83 19.34
C GLU A 164 -0.32 25.72 20.16
N THR A 165 0.01 24.48 19.85
CA THR A 165 -0.48 23.31 20.58
C THR A 165 0.68 22.59 21.22
N ASP A 166 0.55 22.37 22.53
CA ASP A 166 1.34 21.36 23.21
C ASP A 166 0.74 19.98 22.88
N MET A 167 1.60 19.03 22.53
CA MET A 167 1.17 17.65 22.30
C MET A 167 1.67 16.78 23.44
N LYS A 168 0.74 16.12 24.14
CA LYS A 168 1.08 15.15 25.17
C LYS A 168 1.26 13.78 24.52
N VAL A 169 2.40 13.14 24.78
CA VAL A 169 2.69 11.77 24.32
C VAL A 169 2.59 10.82 25.50
N THR A 170 1.84 9.74 25.34
CA THR A 170 1.78 8.65 26.33
C THR A 170 2.01 7.32 25.65
N LEU A 171 2.65 6.39 26.35
CA LEU A 171 2.88 5.05 25.81
C LEU A 171 1.61 4.19 25.84
N GLU A 172 0.80 4.23 26.91
CA GLU A 172 -0.39 3.35 27.03
C GLU A 172 -1.55 3.93 27.87
N SER A 173 -1.40 5.13 28.45
CA SER A 173 -2.40 5.73 29.35
C SER A 173 -3.16 6.88 28.67
N ARG A 174 -4.45 6.68 28.39
CA ARG A 174 -5.32 7.76 27.88
C ARG A 174 -5.44 8.89 28.91
N PRO A 175 -4.95 10.11 28.63
CA PRO A 175 -5.09 11.24 29.54
C PRO A 175 -6.55 11.69 29.62
N PRO A 176 -6.98 12.33 30.72
CA PRO A 176 -8.29 12.97 30.75
C PRO A 176 -8.36 14.09 29.72
N CYS A 177 -9.50 14.22 29.04
CA CYS A 177 -9.85 15.38 28.22
C CYS A 177 -10.83 16.21 29.02
N THR A 178 -10.37 17.33 29.56
CA THR A 178 -11.20 18.29 30.30
C THR A 178 -11.15 19.65 29.62
N LYS A 179 -11.80 20.67 30.21
CA LYS A 179 -11.66 22.06 29.74
C LYS A 179 -10.21 22.56 29.72
N ALA A 180 -9.31 21.97 30.49
CA ALA A 180 -7.90 22.35 30.50
C ALA A 180 -7.15 21.86 29.26
N GLU A 181 -7.56 20.70 28.72
CA GLU A 181 -6.97 20.07 27.53
C GLU A 181 -7.76 20.37 26.25
N ASP A 182 -8.83 21.17 26.30
CA ASP A 182 -9.65 21.50 25.14
C ASP A 182 -8.78 22.09 24.02
N ALA A 183 -9.00 21.61 22.79
CA ALA A 183 -8.18 21.90 21.61
C ALA A 183 -6.70 21.48 21.67
N GLN A 184 -6.29 20.65 22.64
CA GLN A 184 -4.95 20.05 22.66
C GLN A 184 -4.92 18.70 21.93
N PHE A 185 -3.74 18.33 21.44
CA PHE A 185 -3.50 17.03 20.85
C PHE A 185 -2.92 16.02 21.85
N TRP A 186 -3.38 14.78 21.75
CA TRP A 186 -2.81 13.63 22.42
C TRP A 186 -2.37 12.60 21.37
N PHE A 187 -1.14 12.13 21.49
CA PHE A 187 -0.62 11.04 20.68
C PHE A 187 -0.46 9.76 21.52
N ASP A 188 -1.18 8.72 21.12
CA ASP A 188 -1.05 7.37 21.67
C ASP A 188 0.00 6.61 20.85
N ALA A 189 1.19 6.46 21.43
CA ALA A 189 2.29 5.79 20.74
C ALA A 189 2.04 4.28 20.54
N GLY A 190 1.32 3.63 21.47
CA GLY A 190 0.98 2.21 21.39
C GLY A 190 -0.03 1.92 20.28
N ARG A 191 -1.04 2.78 20.12
CA ARG A 191 -2.09 2.65 19.09
C ARG A 191 -1.77 3.35 17.78
N LYS A 192 -0.69 4.14 17.72
CA LYS A 192 -0.33 5.01 16.59
C LYS A 192 -1.47 5.98 16.23
N GLY A 193 -2.24 6.42 17.22
CA GLY A 193 -3.39 7.31 17.07
C GLY A 193 -3.06 8.75 17.45
N LEU A 194 -3.54 9.72 16.66
CA LEU A 194 -3.52 11.13 17.02
C LEU A 194 -4.97 11.57 17.31
N TYR A 195 -5.16 12.21 18.46
CA TYR A 195 -6.47 12.60 18.96
C TYR A 195 -6.49 14.09 19.33
N LEU A 196 -7.62 14.76 19.11
CA LEU A 196 -7.91 16.13 19.52
C LEU A 196 -8.96 16.12 20.63
N CYS A 197 -8.71 16.83 21.73
CA CYS A 197 -9.70 16.98 22.81
C CYS A 197 -10.74 18.01 22.39
N VAL A 198 -12.00 17.58 22.26
CA VAL A 198 -13.14 18.41 21.89
C VAL A 198 -14.28 18.09 22.85
N GLY A 199 -14.71 19.08 23.65
CA GLY A 199 -15.93 18.93 24.45
C GLY A 199 -15.85 17.82 25.51
N SER A 200 -14.69 17.59 26.10
CA SER A 200 -14.37 16.50 27.06
C SER A 200 -14.22 15.10 26.45
N GLU A 201 -14.17 14.99 25.12
CA GLU A 201 -13.88 13.74 24.43
C GLU A 201 -12.62 13.83 23.55
N TRP A 202 -11.87 12.73 23.46
CA TRP A 202 -10.76 12.61 22.52
C TRP A 202 -11.27 12.09 21.17
N VAL A 203 -11.19 12.92 20.14
CA VAL A 203 -11.64 12.62 18.77
C VAL A 203 -10.42 12.26 17.91
N SER A 204 -10.43 11.11 17.24
CA SER A 204 -9.34 10.72 16.33
C SER A 204 -9.27 11.66 15.13
N VAL A 205 -8.09 12.17 14.83
CA VAL A 205 -7.80 13.00 13.63
C VAL A 205 -7.12 12.21 12.52
N LEU A 206 -6.70 10.97 12.76
CA LEU A 206 -6.24 10.06 11.71
C LEU A 206 -7.45 9.28 11.17
N ALA A 207 -7.70 9.39 9.87
CA ALA A 207 -8.74 8.62 9.19
C ALA A 207 -8.39 7.12 9.27
N GLY A 208 -9.14 6.36 10.07
CA GLY A 208 -8.87 4.93 10.26
C GLY A 208 -9.83 4.17 11.18
N GLU A 209 -10.53 4.84 12.09
CA GLU A 209 -11.54 4.19 12.93
C GLU A 209 -12.95 4.43 12.35
N ALA A 210 -13.33 3.62 11.35
CA ALA A 210 -14.73 3.49 10.99
C ALA A 210 -15.39 2.51 11.99
N SER A 211 -16.38 3.01 12.72
CA SER A 211 -17.32 2.22 13.51
C SER A 211 -17.94 1.12 12.63
N VAL A 212 -17.69 -0.14 12.99
CA VAL A 212 -18.25 -1.31 12.32
C VAL A 212 -19.69 -1.51 12.77
N LEU A 213 -20.65 -1.20 11.90
CA LEU A 213 -22.00 -1.75 11.94
C LEU A 213 -22.34 -2.29 10.55
N GLY A 214 -22.45 -3.62 10.43
CA GLY A 214 -23.09 -4.30 9.31
C GLY A 214 -22.19 -5.18 8.44
N SER A 215 -22.45 -6.50 8.54
CA SER A 215 -22.21 -7.65 7.64
C SER A 215 -21.83 -7.35 6.17
N ILE A 216 -21.13 -8.20 5.41
CA ILE A 216 -21.34 -9.63 5.10
C ILE A 216 -19.98 -10.31 4.80
N ASN A 217 -19.85 -11.60 5.12
CA ASN A 217 -18.67 -12.46 4.97
C ASN A 217 -17.87 -12.26 3.66
N TRP A 218 -16.69 -11.64 3.79
CA TRP A 218 -15.45 -12.10 3.19
C TRP A 218 -14.45 -12.19 4.35
N VAL A 219 -13.68 -13.29 4.41
CA VAL A 219 -12.62 -13.61 5.39
C VAL A 219 -12.36 -12.48 6.41
N SER A 220 -12.89 -12.62 7.62
CA SER A 220 -12.65 -11.68 8.71
C SER A 220 -11.19 -11.80 9.15
N VAL A 221 -10.30 -11.08 8.48
CA VAL A 221 -9.01 -10.69 9.06
C VAL A 221 -9.33 -9.65 10.12
N SER A 222 -8.99 -9.94 11.37
CA SER A 222 -9.07 -9.00 12.49
C SER A 222 -8.30 -7.72 12.15
N LEU A 223 -9.00 -6.68 11.70
CA LEU A 223 -8.43 -5.35 11.47
C LEU A 223 -8.25 -4.64 12.81
N SER A 224 -7.20 -5.01 13.54
CA SER A 224 -6.59 -4.16 14.57
C SER A 224 -5.40 -3.37 14.02
N GLN A 225 -5.20 -3.38 12.70
CA GLN A 225 -4.25 -2.54 12.00
C GLN A 225 -5.03 -1.49 11.23
N ALA A 226 -4.69 -0.22 11.44
CA ALA A 226 -5.19 0.92 10.68
C ALA A 226 -5.31 0.52 9.21
N LYS A 227 -6.50 0.70 8.64
CA LYS A 227 -6.84 0.37 7.26
C LYS A 227 -5.75 0.97 6.36
N GLU A 228 -4.84 0.14 5.86
CA GLU A 228 -3.79 0.60 4.95
C GLU A 228 -4.49 1.18 3.72
N ARG A 229 -4.32 2.48 3.50
CA ARG A 229 -4.85 3.14 2.31
C ARG A 229 -4.10 2.56 1.12
N LEU A 230 -4.82 1.99 0.15
CA LEU A 230 -4.24 1.70 -1.17
C LEU A 230 -3.86 3.04 -1.81
N GLU A 231 -2.58 3.37 -1.84
CA GLU A 231 -2.11 4.68 -2.32
C GLU A 231 -1.89 4.71 -3.83
N TYR A 232 -1.29 3.67 -4.39
CA TYR A 232 -1.06 3.52 -5.83
C TYR A 232 -0.84 2.04 -6.18
N VAL A 233 -0.93 1.72 -7.48
CA VAL A 233 -0.65 0.39 -8.02
C VAL A 233 0.56 0.51 -8.95
N GLU A 234 1.61 -0.26 -8.68
CA GLU A 234 2.77 -0.38 -9.57
C GLU A 234 2.63 -1.61 -10.47
N GLU A 235 3.02 -1.47 -11.73
CA GLU A 235 3.15 -2.62 -12.62
C GLU A 235 4.31 -3.51 -12.15
N HIS A 236 3.99 -4.69 -11.62
CA HIS A 236 5.00 -5.66 -11.18
C HIS A 236 5.63 -6.42 -12.36
N GLN A 237 4.80 -6.83 -13.32
CA GLN A 237 5.21 -7.65 -14.46
C GLN A 237 4.20 -7.55 -15.60
N SER A 238 4.70 -7.40 -16.82
CA SER A 238 3.96 -7.70 -18.06
C SER A 238 4.13 -9.18 -18.45
N LEU A 239 3.03 -9.87 -18.68
CA LEU A 239 3.00 -11.27 -19.14
C LEU A 239 2.66 -11.31 -20.62
N PHE A 240 3.59 -11.82 -21.43
CA PHE A 240 3.31 -12.08 -22.84
C PHE A 240 2.45 -13.33 -22.97
N THR A 241 1.26 -13.18 -23.54
CA THR A 241 0.29 -14.25 -23.82
C THR A 241 0.25 -14.53 -25.32
N ASN A 242 -0.28 -15.69 -25.73
CA ASN A 242 -0.21 -16.13 -27.13
C ASN A 242 -1.31 -15.55 -28.03
N SER A 243 -2.31 -14.92 -27.41
CA SER A 243 -3.41 -14.20 -28.05
C SER A 243 -4.09 -13.28 -27.03
N GLU A 244 -5.18 -12.64 -27.44
CA GLU A 244 -6.08 -11.87 -26.57
C GLU A 244 -6.42 -12.66 -25.31
N THR A 245 -6.25 -12.00 -24.15
CA THR A 245 -6.53 -12.60 -22.84
C THR A 245 -7.81 -12.00 -22.30
N LEU A 246 -8.83 -12.83 -22.11
CA LEU A 246 -10.16 -12.37 -21.68
C LEU A 246 -10.45 -12.63 -20.20
N GLY A 247 -9.74 -13.59 -19.60
CA GLY A 247 -9.86 -13.95 -18.19
C GLY A 247 -8.50 -14.32 -17.60
N ILE A 248 -8.34 -14.06 -16.30
CA ILE A 248 -7.14 -14.39 -15.53
C ILE A 248 -7.60 -14.93 -14.18
N GLU A 249 -7.07 -16.08 -13.80
CA GLU A 249 -7.39 -16.71 -12.51
C GLU A 249 -6.12 -17.00 -11.70
N VAL A 250 -6.10 -16.56 -10.44
CA VAL A 250 -4.92 -16.67 -9.55
C VAL A 250 -5.27 -17.55 -8.37
N PHE A 251 -4.58 -18.70 -8.28
CA PHE A 251 -4.90 -19.72 -7.30
C PHE A 251 -3.66 -20.33 -6.66
N VAL A 252 -3.88 -21.03 -5.55
CA VAL A 252 -2.82 -21.60 -4.72
C VAL A 252 -3.05 -23.09 -4.51
N ILE A 253 -2.00 -23.87 -4.66
CA ILE A 253 -1.99 -25.30 -4.34
C ILE A 253 -1.00 -25.54 -3.19
N PRO A 254 -1.45 -26.09 -2.05
CA PRO A 254 -0.57 -26.55 -0.98
C PRO A 254 0.33 -27.71 -1.43
N GLY A 255 1.62 -27.66 -1.11
CA GLY A 255 2.61 -28.71 -1.37
C GLY A 255 3.70 -28.74 -0.30
N ALA A 256 4.96 -29.02 -0.65
CA ALA A 256 6.13 -28.83 0.23
C ALA A 256 6.43 -27.33 0.54
N GLY A 257 5.41 -26.48 0.41
CA GLY A 257 5.39 -25.02 0.37
C GLY A 257 4.07 -24.56 -0.28
N LEU A 258 3.92 -23.26 -0.54
CA LEU A 258 2.80 -22.69 -1.31
C LEU A 258 3.18 -22.57 -2.78
N PHE A 259 2.45 -23.24 -3.68
CA PHE A 259 2.57 -22.99 -5.12
C PHE A 259 1.50 -22.00 -5.55
N ILE A 260 1.93 -20.81 -5.98
CA ILE A 260 1.04 -19.79 -6.54
C ILE A 260 1.08 -19.92 -8.06
N PHE A 261 -0.11 -20.02 -8.66
CA PHE A 261 -0.31 -20.12 -10.10
C PHE A 261 -1.18 -18.98 -10.60
N LEU A 262 -1.07 -18.73 -11.90
CA LEU A 262 -1.89 -17.78 -12.64
C LEU A 262 -2.24 -18.42 -13.98
N ALA A 263 -3.53 -18.68 -14.24
CA ALA A 263 -4.03 -19.15 -15.52
C ALA A 263 -4.53 -17.96 -16.34
N VAL A 264 -4.24 -17.95 -17.65
CA VAL A 264 -4.77 -16.95 -18.58
C VAL A 264 -5.66 -17.62 -19.62
N ALA A 265 -6.83 -17.05 -19.89
CA ALA A 265 -7.77 -17.53 -20.89
C ALA A 265 -7.46 -16.88 -22.24
N ASN A 266 -6.87 -17.66 -23.15
CA ASN A 266 -6.48 -17.21 -24.48
C ASN A 266 -7.58 -17.49 -25.51
N PHE A 267 -8.09 -16.44 -26.13
CA PHE A 267 -9.29 -16.51 -26.97
C PHE A 267 -8.99 -16.89 -28.43
N GLU A 268 -8.07 -16.21 -29.08
CA GLU A 268 -7.75 -16.48 -30.49
C GLU A 268 -6.60 -17.49 -30.66
N PRO A 269 -6.49 -18.15 -31.83
CA PRO A 269 -5.28 -18.87 -32.20
C PRO A 269 -4.05 -17.95 -32.20
N ASN A 270 -2.88 -18.53 -31.89
CA ASN A 270 -1.63 -17.82 -32.07
C ASN A 270 -1.26 -17.67 -33.57
N GLU A 271 -0.14 -17.01 -33.87
CA GLU A 271 0.38 -16.81 -35.25
C GLU A 271 0.59 -18.12 -36.05
N LYS A 272 0.69 -19.26 -35.36
CA LYS A 272 0.85 -20.59 -35.96
C LYS A 272 -0.49 -21.35 -36.10
N GLY A 273 -1.62 -20.70 -35.82
CA GLY A 273 -2.95 -21.31 -35.82
C GLY A 273 -3.19 -22.27 -34.65
N GLN A 274 -2.43 -22.17 -33.56
CA GLN A 274 -2.60 -23.03 -32.38
C GLN A 274 -3.44 -22.31 -31.32
N GLU A 275 -4.52 -22.95 -30.87
CA GLU A 275 -5.34 -22.49 -29.76
C GLU A 275 -4.94 -23.21 -28.47
N PHE A 276 -4.50 -22.47 -27.46
CA PHE A 276 -4.17 -23.00 -26.14
C PHE A 276 -4.02 -21.85 -25.14
N SER A 277 -4.30 -22.15 -23.89
CA SER A 277 -4.09 -21.28 -22.74
C SER A 277 -2.82 -21.66 -21.99
N VAL A 278 -2.33 -20.75 -21.13
CA VAL A 278 -1.09 -20.96 -20.38
C VAL A 278 -1.35 -20.81 -18.88
N ILE A 279 -0.83 -21.76 -18.11
CA ILE A 279 -0.70 -21.65 -16.67
C ILE A 279 0.72 -21.21 -16.37
N TYR A 280 0.87 -20.14 -15.60
CA TYR A 280 2.13 -19.64 -15.08
C TYR A 280 2.27 -20.03 -13.61
N LYS A 281 3.52 -20.19 -13.16
CA LYS A 281 3.87 -20.46 -11.76
C LYS A 281 4.75 -19.35 -11.22
N TRP A 282 4.47 -18.90 -10.01
CA TRP A 282 5.32 -17.94 -9.31
C TRP A 282 6.69 -18.55 -8.99
N SER A 283 7.75 -17.90 -9.43
CA SER A 283 9.12 -18.25 -9.08
C SER A 283 9.58 -17.36 -7.94
N GLN A 284 9.63 -17.89 -6.71
CA GLN A 284 10.16 -17.16 -5.55
C GLN A 284 11.59 -16.62 -5.80
N ARG A 285 12.44 -17.42 -6.46
CA ARG A 285 13.81 -17.03 -6.80
C ARG A 285 13.88 -15.85 -7.78
N ARG A 286 13.00 -15.83 -8.78
CA ARG A 286 13.01 -14.78 -9.82
C ARG A 286 12.07 -13.61 -9.47
N ARG A 287 11.24 -13.76 -8.43
CA ARG A 287 10.17 -12.83 -8.03
C ARG A 287 9.25 -12.45 -9.19
N ARG A 288 8.88 -13.44 -10.00
CA ARG A 288 7.97 -13.27 -11.15
C ARG A 288 7.28 -14.58 -11.53
N PHE A 289 6.17 -14.45 -12.25
CA PHE A 289 5.50 -15.56 -12.91
C PHE A 289 6.30 -16.03 -14.13
N THR A 290 6.42 -17.35 -14.26
CA THR A 290 7.08 -18.02 -15.40
C THR A 290 6.14 -19.07 -15.98
N PRO A 291 6.10 -19.28 -17.31
CA PRO A 291 5.26 -20.32 -17.93
C PRO A 291 5.50 -21.67 -17.27
N TYR A 292 4.42 -22.40 -16.99
CA TYR A 292 4.45 -23.68 -16.29
C TYR A 292 3.85 -24.81 -17.12
N GLN A 293 2.64 -24.60 -17.64
CA GLN A 293 1.91 -25.61 -18.40
C GLN A 293 1.15 -24.95 -19.55
N ARG A 294 1.13 -25.60 -20.72
CA ARG A 294 0.23 -25.26 -21.82
C ARG A 294 -0.98 -26.19 -21.75
N VAL A 295 -2.16 -25.64 -21.88
CA VAL A 295 -3.42 -26.39 -21.82
C VAL A 295 -4.19 -26.13 -23.10
N LEU A 296 -4.57 -27.20 -23.81
CA LEU A 296 -5.40 -27.08 -25.00
C LEU A 296 -6.77 -26.51 -24.59
N THR A 297 -7.17 -25.42 -25.24
CA THR A 297 -8.43 -24.71 -25.00
C THR A 297 -8.96 -24.17 -26.31
N HIS A 298 -10.25 -23.86 -26.36
CA HIS A 298 -10.94 -23.44 -27.58
C HIS A 298 -11.72 -22.16 -27.32
N GLY A 299 -11.24 -21.03 -27.85
CA GLY A 299 -11.88 -19.74 -27.56
C GLY A 299 -12.01 -19.46 -26.06
N ALA A 300 -10.96 -19.68 -25.27
CA ALA A 300 -11.08 -19.60 -23.80
C ALA A 300 -11.44 -18.18 -23.37
N ARG A 301 -12.52 -18.05 -22.59
CA ARG A 301 -12.98 -16.77 -22.05
C ARG A 301 -12.65 -16.58 -20.59
N ASP A 302 -12.71 -17.66 -19.82
CA ASP A 302 -12.56 -17.62 -18.38
C ASP A 302 -11.98 -18.93 -17.82
N TRP A 303 -11.41 -18.81 -16.62
CA TRP A 303 -10.91 -19.89 -15.80
C TRP A 303 -11.47 -19.76 -14.38
N GLU A 304 -11.97 -20.86 -13.81
CA GLU A 304 -12.39 -20.88 -12.41
C GLU A 304 -11.60 -21.93 -11.64
N ALA A 305 -10.92 -21.50 -10.57
CA ALA A 305 -10.11 -22.37 -9.72
C ALA A 305 -10.84 -22.66 -8.40
N PHE A 306 -10.95 -23.94 -8.07
CA PHE A 306 -11.69 -24.33 -6.87
C PHE A 306 -11.13 -25.58 -6.21
N GLU A 307 -11.51 -25.77 -4.94
CA GLU A 307 -11.14 -26.92 -4.13
C GLU A 307 -12.39 -27.63 -3.63
N VAL A 308 -12.42 -28.96 -3.77
CA VAL A 308 -13.44 -29.80 -3.15
C VAL A 308 -12.77 -31.00 -2.51
N SER A 309 -13.03 -31.22 -1.22
CA SER A 309 -12.51 -32.37 -0.46
C SER A 309 -10.98 -32.52 -0.52
N GLY A 310 -10.24 -31.41 -0.49
CA GLY A 310 -8.77 -31.41 -0.56
C GLY A 310 -8.19 -31.66 -1.96
N GLU A 311 -9.05 -31.75 -2.99
CA GLU A 311 -8.65 -31.88 -4.38
C GLU A 311 -8.80 -30.53 -5.09
N HIS A 312 -7.79 -30.15 -5.88
CA HIS A 312 -7.77 -28.87 -6.60
C HIS A 312 -8.15 -29.05 -8.06
N PHE A 313 -9.02 -28.18 -8.54
CA PHE A 313 -9.56 -28.20 -9.88
C PHE A 313 -9.44 -26.85 -10.56
N LEU A 314 -9.54 -26.87 -11.88
CA LEU A 314 -9.55 -25.69 -12.72
C LEU A 314 -10.54 -25.92 -13.87
N ALA A 315 -11.60 -25.13 -14.00
CA ALA A 315 -12.56 -25.21 -15.08
C ALA A 315 -12.29 -24.13 -16.13
N VAL A 316 -12.28 -24.48 -17.42
CA VAL A 316 -12.19 -23.51 -18.53
C VAL A 316 -13.53 -23.29 -19.20
N ALA A 317 -13.87 -22.03 -19.47
CA ALA A 317 -14.99 -21.66 -20.33
C ALA A 317 -14.53 -21.63 -21.78
N ASN A 318 -14.80 -22.71 -22.53
CA ASN A 318 -14.50 -22.77 -23.96
C ASN A 318 -15.68 -22.19 -24.76
N HIS A 319 -15.42 -21.13 -25.53
CA HIS A 319 -16.47 -20.41 -26.25
C HIS A 319 -16.76 -20.99 -27.64
N ARG A 320 -15.73 -21.39 -28.41
CA ARG A 320 -15.90 -21.95 -29.76
C ARG A 320 -14.69 -22.73 -30.22
N GLU A 321 -14.89 -23.67 -31.14
CA GLU A 321 -13.86 -24.29 -31.95
C GLU A 321 -14.17 -24.01 -33.43
N GLY A 322 -13.35 -23.17 -34.07
CA GLY A 322 -13.67 -22.65 -35.39
C GLY A 322 -14.98 -21.84 -35.38
N SER A 323 -15.99 -22.30 -36.13
CA SER A 323 -17.33 -21.68 -36.15
C SER A 323 -18.34 -22.36 -35.23
N ASP A 324 -18.01 -23.52 -34.64
CA ASP A 324 -18.90 -24.25 -33.74
C ASP A 324 -18.80 -23.67 -32.33
N HIS A 325 -19.95 -23.27 -31.78
CA HIS A 325 -20.06 -22.71 -30.44
C HIS A 325 -20.67 -23.71 -29.44
N ASN A 326 -21.13 -24.88 -29.90
CA ASN A 326 -21.69 -25.93 -29.05
C ASN A 326 -20.64 -26.99 -28.73
N ILE A 327 -19.64 -26.58 -27.97
CA ILE A 327 -18.45 -27.38 -27.68
C ILE A 327 -18.36 -27.77 -26.19
N TYR A 328 -17.39 -28.60 -25.87
CA TYR A 328 -17.12 -28.98 -24.49
C TYR A 328 -16.23 -27.95 -23.80
N SER A 329 -16.66 -27.53 -22.62
CA SER A 329 -15.78 -26.98 -21.58
C SER A 329 -15.15 -28.12 -20.79
N VAL A 330 -14.01 -27.86 -20.13
CA VAL A 330 -13.20 -28.90 -19.48
C VAL A 330 -12.91 -28.52 -18.04
N ILE A 331 -13.13 -29.46 -17.12
CA ILE A 331 -12.70 -29.38 -15.73
C ILE A 331 -11.43 -30.21 -15.62
N TYR A 332 -10.32 -29.56 -15.28
CA TYR A 332 -9.04 -30.16 -15.00
C TYR A 332 -8.87 -30.41 -13.51
N LYS A 333 -8.09 -31.43 -13.16
CA LYS A 333 -7.74 -31.78 -11.78
C LYS A 333 -6.22 -31.74 -11.63
N TRP A 334 -5.76 -31.18 -10.52
CA TRP A 334 -4.35 -31.22 -10.17
C TRP A 334 -3.90 -32.64 -9.84
N SER A 335 -2.83 -33.08 -10.49
CA SER A 335 -2.17 -34.37 -10.26
C SER A 335 -0.93 -34.16 -9.39
N PRO A 336 -0.93 -34.52 -8.09
CA PRO A 336 0.21 -34.24 -7.20
C PRO A 336 1.50 -34.98 -7.62
N GLY A 337 1.36 -36.18 -8.20
CA GLY A 337 2.48 -36.99 -8.67
C GLY A 337 3.13 -36.39 -9.92
N ALA A 338 2.33 -36.07 -10.94
CA ALA A 338 2.82 -35.46 -12.18
C ALA A 338 3.12 -33.96 -12.04
N ARG A 339 2.57 -33.32 -11.00
CA ARG A 339 2.63 -31.87 -10.74
C ARG A 339 2.10 -31.05 -11.91
N LEU A 340 0.99 -31.46 -12.49
CA LEU A 340 0.34 -30.74 -13.58
C LEU A 340 -1.18 -30.94 -13.51
N PHE A 341 -1.92 -30.11 -14.23
CA PHE A 341 -3.36 -30.25 -14.40
C PHE A 341 -3.69 -31.24 -15.51
N GLU A 342 -4.53 -32.23 -15.21
CA GLU A 342 -4.98 -33.26 -16.14
C GLU A 342 -6.48 -33.12 -16.37
N ALA A 343 -6.95 -33.35 -17.60
CA ALA A 343 -8.39 -33.30 -17.88
C ALA A 343 -9.12 -34.36 -17.04
N ASN A 344 -10.12 -33.93 -16.28
CA ASN A 344 -10.85 -34.78 -15.34
C ASN A 344 -12.30 -35.02 -15.78
N GLN A 345 -12.94 -34.00 -16.33
CA GLN A 345 -14.32 -34.08 -16.81
C GLN A 345 -14.53 -33.10 -17.96
N THR A 346 -15.32 -33.49 -18.96
CA THR A 346 -15.84 -32.58 -19.99
C THR A 346 -17.31 -32.28 -19.73
N VAL A 347 -17.74 -31.05 -20.04
CA VAL A 347 -19.10 -30.57 -19.85
C VAL A 347 -19.56 -29.90 -21.14
N ALA A 348 -20.69 -30.34 -21.69
CA ALA A 348 -21.25 -29.74 -22.89
C ALA A 348 -21.74 -28.31 -22.55
N THR A 349 -21.30 -27.34 -23.35
CA THR A 349 -21.60 -25.92 -23.15
C THR A 349 -21.89 -25.24 -24.49
N SER A 350 -22.48 -24.05 -24.46
CA SER A 350 -22.80 -23.28 -25.66
C SER A 350 -22.28 -21.86 -25.52
N GLY A 351 -21.13 -21.58 -26.15
CA GLY A 351 -20.49 -20.28 -26.05
C GLY A 351 -20.24 -19.89 -24.61
N ALA A 352 -19.64 -20.79 -23.82
CA ALA A 352 -19.39 -20.53 -22.40
C ALA A 352 -18.53 -19.27 -22.26
N CYS A 353 -18.92 -18.39 -21.35
CA CYS A 353 -18.19 -17.16 -21.08
C CYS A 353 -17.61 -17.07 -19.68
N ASP A 354 -18.16 -17.82 -18.73
CA ASP A 354 -17.82 -17.70 -17.30
C ASP A 354 -18.11 -18.99 -16.55
N TRP A 355 -17.30 -19.30 -15.55
CA TRP A 355 -17.55 -20.36 -14.56
C TRP A 355 -17.50 -19.78 -13.16
N GLU A 356 -18.36 -20.24 -12.26
CA GLU A 356 -18.32 -19.83 -10.85
C GLU A 356 -18.54 -21.04 -9.94
N PHE A 357 -17.66 -21.23 -8.97
CA PHE A 357 -17.78 -22.29 -7.98
C PHE A 357 -18.28 -21.75 -6.64
N PHE A 358 -19.17 -22.51 -5.99
CA PHE A 358 -19.58 -22.21 -4.62
C PHE A 358 -20.06 -23.42 -3.83
N MET A 359 -20.11 -23.28 -2.51
CA MET A 359 -20.60 -24.30 -1.59
C MET A 359 -21.92 -23.85 -0.94
N VAL A 360 -22.90 -24.76 -0.85
CA VAL A 360 -24.10 -24.58 -0.02
C VAL A 360 -24.17 -25.75 0.95
N GLY A 361 -23.77 -25.49 2.21
CA GLY A 361 -23.60 -26.55 3.20
C GLY A 361 -22.56 -27.58 2.73
N PRO A 362 -22.88 -28.89 2.69
CA PRO A 362 -21.96 -29.91 2.23
C PRO A 362 -21.91 -30.07 0.70
N TYR A 363 -22.75 -29.34 -0.04
CA TYR A 363 -22.90 -29.52 -1.49
C TYR A 363 -22.03 -28.52 -2.26
N ALA A 364 -21.24 -29.06 -3.19
CA ALA A 364 -20.41 -28.32 -4.11
C ALA A 364 -21.17 -28.06 -5.43
N PHE A 365 -21.25 -26.80 -5.81
CA PHE A 365 -21.91 -26.36 -7.04
C PHE A 365 -20.93 -25.65 -7.96
N LEU A 366 -21.18 -25.79 -9.26
CA LEU A 366 -20.43 -25.13 -10.31
C LEU A 366 -21.41 -24.60 -11.36
N ALA A 367 -21.42 -23.29 -11.59
CA ALA A 367 -22.31 -22.63 -12.53
C ALA A 367 -21.55 -22.24 -13.81
N VAL A 368 -22.20 -22.37 -14.97
CA VAL A 368 -21.70 -21.86 -16.26
C VAL A 368 -22.68 -20.88 -16.86
N ALA A 369 -22.14 -19.77 -17.37
CA ALA A 369 -22.87 -18.84 -18.21
C ALA A 369 -22.69 -19.22 -19.69
N ASN A 370 -23.78 -19.63 -20.34
CA ASN A 370 -23.81 -19.92 -21.78
C ASN A 370 -24.29 -18.68 -22.54
N ALA A 371 -23.47 -18.13 -23.43
CA ALA A 371 -23.75 -16.83 -24.06
C ALA A 371 -24.23 -16.93 -25.52
N PHE A 372 -23.78 -17.91 -26.29
CA PHE A 372 -24.08 -18.00 -27.73
C PHE A 372 -23.90 -19.41 -28.28
N ASN A 373 -24.85 -19.91 -29.07
CA ASN A 373 -24.80 -21.27 -29.64
C ASN A 373 -24.50 -21.29 -31.15
N GLY A 374 -24.09 -20.16 -31.72
CA GLY A 374 -23.93 -19.97 -33.16
C GLY A 374 -25.14 -19.32 -33.85
N THR A 375 -26.32 -19.28 -33.20
CA THR A 375 -27.56 -18.74 -33.78
C THR A 375 -28.33 -17.79 -32.86
N SER A 376 -28.30 -18.01 -31.54
CA SER A 376 -29.08 -17.26 -30.56
C SER A 376 -28.27 -17.00 -29.30
N THR A 377 -28.57 -15.89 -28.62
CA THR A 377 -28.08 -15.55 -27.27
C THR A 377 -29.12 -15.83 -26.18
N GLN A 378 -30.34 -16.26 -26.55
CA GLN A 378 -31.35 -16.72 -25.59
C GLN A 378 -31.13 -18.19 -25.30
N LEU A 379 -30.23 -18.48 -24.36
CA LEU A 379 -29.78 -19.83 -24.02
C LEU A 379 -29.92 -20.05 -22.52
N GLN A 380 -30.05 -21.30 -22.13
CA GLN A 380 -30.00 -21.65 -20.72
C GLN A 380 -28.55 -21.69 -20.23
N SER A 381 -28.30 -21.03 -19.11
CA SER A 381 -27.15 -21.26 -18.26
C SER A 381 -27.42 -22.44 -17.32
N HIS A 382 -26.36 -23.10 -16.87
CA HIS A 382 -26.48 -24.36 -16.13
C HIS A 382 -25.79 -24.28 -14.77
N LEU A 383 -26.44 -24.87 -13.78
CA LEU A 383 -25.89 -25.12 -12.46
C LEU A 383 -25.67 -26.63 -12.32
N TYR A 384 -24.45 -27.02 -11.95
CA TYR A 384 -24.08 -28.41 -11.72
C TYR A 384 -23.85 -28.64 -10.23
N VAL A 385 -24.16 -29.84 -9.75
CA VAL A 385 -23.88 -30.31 -8.38
C VAL A 385 -22.90 -31.47 -8.42
N ARG A 386 -21.92 -31.50 -7.52
CA ARG A 386 -20.94 -32.59 -7.46
C ARG A 386 -21.52 -33.81 -6.75
N LEU A 387 -21.69 -34.92 -7.49
CA LEU A 387 -22.20 -36.19 -7.00
C LEU A 387 -21.34 -37.34 -7.52
N GLY A 388 -20.93 -38.26 -6.63
CA GLY A 388 -20.15 -39.44 -7.04
C GLY A 388 -18.78 -39.12 -7.65
N GLY A 389 -18.19 -37.96 -7.32
CA GLY A 389 -16.89 -37.53 -7.83
C GLY A 389 -16.92 -36.67 -9.11
N SER A 390 -18.09 -36.46 -9.72
CA SER A 390 -18.27 -35.66 -10.93
C SER A 390 -19.34 -34.59 -10.75
N PHE A 391 -19.27 -33.53 -11.54
CA PHE A 391 -20.31 -32.51 -11.62
C PHE A 391 -21.43 -32.98 -12.54
N GLN A 392 -22.66 -32.98 -12.04
CA GLN A 392 -23.85 -33.41 -12.76
C GLN A 392 -24.84 -32.26 -12.85
N LEU A 393 -25.55 -32.14 -13.97
CA LEU A 393 -26.52 -31.05 -14.17
C LEU A 393 -27.57 -31.09 -13.07
N PHE A 394 -27.71 -29.98 -12.35
CA PHE A 394 -28.68 -29.82 -11.27
C PHE A 394 -29.87 -28.98 -11.71
N GLN A 395 -29.60 -27.85 -12.35
CA GLN A 395 -30.62 -26.89 -12.76
C GLN A 395 -30.18 -26.13 -14.01
N SER A 396 -31.16 -25.71 -14.81
CA SER A 396 -30.97 -24.77 -15.92
C SER A 396 -31.80 -23.52 -15.67
N PHE A 397 -31.27 -22.36 -16.04
CA PHE A 397 -31.94 -21.07 -15.94
C PHE A 397 -31.69 -20.26 -17.21
N LEU A 398 -32.70 -19.50 -17.66
CA LEU A 398 -32.63 -18.67 -18.86
C LEU A 398 -31.92 -17.35 -18.58
#